data_AF-A0A933RPW5-F1
#
_entry.id   AF-A0A933RPW5-F1
#
_cell.length_a   1.000
_cell.length_b   1.000
_cell.length_c   1.000
_cell.angle_alpha   90.00
_cell.angle_beta   90.00
_cell.angle_gamma   90.00
#
_symmetry.space_group_name_H-M   'P 1'
#
loop_
_entity.id
_entity.type
_entity.pdbx_description
1 polymer ?
#
loop_
_entity_poly.entity_id
_entity_poly.type
_entity_poly.pdbx_seq_one_letter_code
_entity_poly.pdbx_strand_id
1 'polypeptide(L)'
;MDRVHIPPNVAHADTKVAVKKETSKTAAPSIEAAVYHPPKYVRDGGCEQYRKLIASHDWDVRVMMAVMEAESTNYKVQPVIHCDSQVVGDNFPINGVLAVSCGLFQVRTVAEWRGTCDQLKDPEFNVDIAYRIYQGQGMSAWSAYTSGAYLKYLR
;
A
#
# COMPACT_ATOMS: atom_id res chain seq x y z
N MET A 1 -61.29 -21.00 -30.99
CA MET A 1 -61.44 -21.67 -29.67
C MET A 1 -61.01 -23.09 -29.88
N ASP A 2 -59.73 -23.40 -29.66
CA ASP A 2 -59.26 -24.78 -29.66
C ASP A 2 -58.39 -24.99 -28.44
N ARG A 3 -58.78 -26.01 -27.68
CA ARG A 3 -58.38 -26.27 -26.30
C ARG A 3 -57.01 -26.97 -26.26
N VAL A 4 -56.12 -26.39 -25.47
CA VAL A 4 -54.87 -26.99 -25.00
C VAL A 4 -55.19 -28.26 -24.21
N HIS A 5 -54.56 -29.38 -24.57
CA HIS A 5 -54.62 -30.62 -23.80
C HIS A 5 -53.31 -30.79 -23.03
N ILE A 6 -53.40 -30.73 -21.70
CA ILE A 6 -52.31 -30.94 -20.75
C ILE A 6 -52.42 -32.39 -20.24
N PRO A 7 -51.39 -33.24 -20.39
CA PRO A 7 -51.37 -34.54 -19.70
C PRO A 7 -50.82 -34.41 -18.26
N PRO A 8 -51.29 -35.27 -17.33
CA PRO A 8 -51.12 -35.10 -15.90
C PRO A 8 -49.78 -35.62 -15.33
N ASN A 9 -49.42 -34.96 -14.23
CA ASN A 9 -48.33 -35.18 -13.29
C ASN A 9 -48.45 -36.52 -12.53
N VAL A 10 -47.39 -37.35 -12.50
CA VAL A 10 -47.26 -38.46 -11.53
C VAL A 10 -45.80 -38.73 -11.13
N ALA A 11 -45.59 -38.72 -9.80
CA ALA A 11 -44.67 -39.45 -8.93
C ALA A 11 -43.16 -39.12 -8.89
N HIS A 12 -42.77 -38.72 -7.68
CA HIS A 12 -41.44 -38.68 -7.11
C HIS A 12 -40.80 -40.08 -7.01
N ALA A 13 -39.50 -40.15 -7.32
CA ALA A 13 -38.63 -41.25 -6.92
C ALA A 13 -37.32 -40.67 -6.38
N ASP A 14 -37.13 -40.80 -5.06
CA ASP A 14 -35.88 -40.52 -4.34
C ASP A 14 -34.78 -41.49 -4.81
N THR A 15 -33.74 -40.95 -5.44
CA THR A 15 -32.51 -41.71 -5.70
C THR A 15 -31.38 -41.14 -4.84
N LYS A 16 -31.09 -41.83 -3.74
CA LYS A 16 -29.87 -41.63 -2.93
C LYS A 16 -28.65 -42.02 -3.76
N VAL A 17 -27.88 -41.03 -4.22
CA VAL A 17 -26.54 -41.27 -4.78
C VAL A 17 -25.54 -41.32 -3.62
N ALA A 18 -25.04 -42.52 -3.34
CA ALA A 18 -23.90 -42.73 -2.46
C ALA A 18 -22.62 -42.25 -3.15
N VAL A 19 -22.05 -41.15 -2.66
CA VAL A 19 -20.72 -40.68 -3.08
C VAL A 19 -19.67 -41.56 -2.40
N LYS A 20 -18.99 -42.38 -3.20
CA LYS A 20 -17.80 -43.14 -2.77
C LYS A 20 -16.65 -42.16 -2.53
N LYS A 21 -16.04 -42.31 -1.35
CA LYS A 21 -14.89 -41.55 -0.86
C LYS A 21 -13.63 -42.09 -1.56
N GLU A 22 -13.09 -41.32 -2.50
CA GLU A 22 -11.80 -41.64 -3.13
C GLU A 22 -10.71 -40.76 -2.50
N THR A 23 -9.96 -41.36 -1.58
CA THR A 23 -8.78 -40.76 -0.95
C THR A 23 -7.65 -40.68 -1.98
N SER A 24 -7.52 -39.54 -2.65
CA SER A 24 -6.31 -39.20 -3.38
C SER A 24 -5.18 -38.91 -2.39
N LYS A 25 -4.18 -39.79 -2.39
CA LYS A 25 -2.92 -39.63 -1.67
C LYS A 25 -2.05 -38.64 -2.46
N THR A 26 -2.33 -37.34 -2.34
CA THR A 26 -1.44 -36.30 -2.85
C THR A 26 -0.29 -36.14 -1.86
N ALA A 27 0.91 -36.54 -2.29
CA ALA A 27 2.15 -36.22 -1.58
C ALA A 27 2.29 -34.70 -1.44
N ALA A 28 2.58 -34.24 -0.21
CA ALA A 28 2.83 -32.84 0.06
C ALA A 28 4.04 -32.35 -0.76
N PRO A 29 4.01 -31.14 -1.35
CA PRO A 29 5.21 -30.54 -1.90
C PRO A 29 6.22 -30.34 -0.77
N SER A 30 7.41 -30.90 -0.96
CA SER A 30 8.57 -30.69 -0.11
C SER A 30 8.87 -29.19 -0.06
N ILE A 31 8.71 -28.60 1.12
CA ILE A 31 9.14 -27.24 1.45
C ILE A 31 10.66 -27.18 1.39
N GLU A 32 11.20 -26.95 0.20
CA GLU A 32 12.53 -26.36 0.04
C GLU A 32 12.49 -25.02 0.79
N ALA A 33 13.32 -24.90 1.83
CA ALA A 33 13.28 -23.77 2.75
C ALA A 33 13.41 -22.47 1.96
N ALA A 34 12.33 -21.67 1.91
CA ALA A 34 12.38 -20.33 1.37
C ALA A 34 13.50 -19.58 2.11
N VAL A 35 14.52 -19.14 1.37
CA VAL A 35 15.62 -18.35 1.93
C VAL A 35 15.01 -17.09 2.53
N TYR A 36 15.01 -17.01 3.87
CA TYR A 36 14.51 -15.83 4.57
C TYR A 36 15.47 -14.67 4.31
N HIS A 37 15.04 -13.73 3.47
CA HIS A 37 15.67 -12.42 3.38
C HIS A 37 14.97 -11.50 4.39
N PRO A 38 15.70 -10.97 5.39
CA PRO A 38 15.10 -9.98 6.28
C PRO A 38 14.66 -8.76 5.47
N PRO A 39 13.57 -8.09 5.87
CA PRO A 39 13.12 -6.89 5.19
C PRO A 39 14.23 -5.83 5.23
N LYS A 40 14.43 -5.14 4.09
CA LYS A 40 15.45 -4.09 3.94
C LYS A 40 15.23 -2.91 4.89
N TYR A 41 13.97 -2.62 5.20
CA TYR A 41 13.54 -1.55 6.08
C TYR A 41 12.69 -2.10 7.21
N VAL A 42 12.88 -1.55 8.40
CA VAL A 42 12.13 -1.92 9.60
C VAL A 42 11.27 -0.73 9.99
N ARG A 43 9.98 -0.98 10.25
CA ARG A 43 8.99 0.08 10.48
C ARG A 43 9.40 1.07 11.58
N ASP A 44 10.01 0.59 12.66
CA ASP A 44 10.48 1.38 13.80
C ASP A 44 12.00 1.62 13.81
N GLY A 45 12.69 1.36 12.69
CA GLY A 45 14.15 1.56 12.55
C GLY A 45 14.61 3.02 12.48
N GLY A 46 13.69 3.98 12.64
CA GLY A 46 13.95 5.43 12.55
C GLY A 46 14.22 5.91 11.11
N CYS A 47 14.46 7.21 10.96
CA CYS A 47 14.54 7.84 9.63
C CYS A 47 15.85 7.53 8.87
N GLU A 48 16.96 7.32 9.57
CA GLU A 48 18.29 7.18 8.95
C GLU A 48 18.43 5.94 8.06
N GLN A 49 17.63 4.90 8.28
CA GLN A 49 17.61 3.72 7.40
C GLN A 49 17.29 4.07 5.93
N TYR A 50 16.56 5.17 5.70
CA TYR A 50 16.17 5.62 4.36
C TYR A 50 17.17 6.56 3.71
N ARG A 51 18.22 7.02 4.41
CA ARG A 51 19.17 8.02 3.87
C ARG A 51 19.80 7.59 2.56
N LYS A 52 20.23 6.32 2.45
CA LYS A 52 20.82 5.80 1.21
C LYS A 52 19.83 5.76 0.05
N LEU A 53 18.57 5.45 0.34
CA LEU A 53 17.49 5.44 -0.64
C LEU A 53 17.17 6.87 -1.11
N ILE A 54 17.05 7.82 -0.18
CA ILE A 54 16.85 9.22 -0.55
C ILE A 54 18.07 9.74 -1.34
N ALA A 55 19.28 9.34 -0.98
CA ALA A 55 20.50 9.74 -1.68
C ALA A 55 20.69 9.11 -3.07
N SER A 56 19.84 8.19 -3.52
CA SER A 56 19.92 7.66 -4.90
C SER A 56 19.31 8.60 -5.95
N HIS A 57 18.76 9.74 -5.53
CA HIS A 57 18.14 10.73 -6.41
C HIS A 57 18.83 12.10 -6.32
N ASP A 58 18.75 12.87 -7.40
CA ASP A 58 19.37 14.20 -7.52
C ASP A 58 18.44 15.30 -6.95
N TRP A 59 18.35 15.34 -5.63
CA TRP A 59 17.67 16.37 -4.83
C TRP A 59 18.50 16.66 -3.55
N ASP A 60 18.19 17.71 -2.80
CA ASP A 60 18.90 17.95 -1.53
C ASP A 60 18.48 16.88 -0.49
N VAL A 61 19.37 15.93 -0.24
CA VAL A 61 19.14 14.81 0.69
C VAL A 61 18.79 15.30 2.09
N ARG A 62 19.39 16.39 2.59
CA ARG A 62 19.09 16.88 3.95
C ARG A 62 17.66 17.43 4.01
N VAL A 63 17.27 18.20 3.00
CA VAL A 63 15.91 18.74 2.91
C VAL A 63 14.90 17.61 2.75
N MET A 64 15.15 16.62 1.90
CA MET A 64 14.20 15.54 1.65
C MET A 64 14.10 14.54 2.81
N MET A 65 15.18 14.31 3.55
CA MET A 65 15.12 13.58 4.82
C MET A 65 14.22 14.29 5.84
N ALA A 66 14.33 15.61 5.94
CA ALA A 66 13.52 16.42 6.86
C ALA A 66 12.04 16.50 6.43
N VAL A 67 11.76 16.61 5.13
CA VAL A 67 10.39 16.54 4.59
C VAL A 67 9.79 15.16 4.85
N MET A 68 10.51 14.08 4.56
CA MET A 68 10.06 12.72 4.86
C MET A 68 9.69 12.57 6.34
N GLU A 69 10.55 13.00 7.26
CA GLU A 69 10.28 12.90 8.69
C GLU A 69 9.04 13.72 9.10
N ALA A 70 8.88 14.92 8.54
CA ALA A 70 7.71 15.77 8.80
C ALA A 70 6.40 15.15 8.29
N GLU A 71 6.42 14.55 7.10
CA GLU A 71 5.25 13.97 6.45
C GLU A 71 4.85 12.63 7.08
N SER A 72 5.81 11.84 7.58
CA SER A 72 5.56 10.44 7.97
C SER A 72 5.87 10.08 9.43
N THR A 73 6.08 11.06 10.31
CA THR A 73 6.10 10.77 11.76
C THR A 73 4.69 10.45 12.26
N ASN A 74 4.50 9.23 12.76
CA ASN A 74 3.22 8.75 13.25
C ASN A 74 3.04 8.99 14.75
N TYR A 75 2.46 10.15 15.09
CA TYR A 75 2.15 10.53 16.48
C TYR A 75 0.92 9.84 17.07
N LYS A 76 0.19 9.02 16.29
CA LYS A 76 -1.04 8.34 16.74
C LYS A 76 -0.77 7.01 17.45
N VAL A 77 0.46 6.51 17.39
CA VAL A 77 0.89 5.26 18.01
C VAL A 77 1.89 5.53 19.13
N GLN A 78 2.00 4.61 20.08
CA GLN A 78 2.98 4.66 21.17
C GLN A 78 3.81 3.36 21.19
N PRO A 79 5.15 3.44 21.19
CA PRO A 79 5.95 4.66 21.05
C PRO A 79 5.72 5.34 19.68
N VAL A 80 5.96 6.65 19.61
CA VAL A 80 5.91 7.40 18.34
C VAL A 80 6.89 6.77 17.35
N ILE A 81 6.40 6.49 16.14
CA ILE A 81 7.24 5.95 15.07
C ILE A 81 7.61 7.09 14.12
N HIS A 82 8.91 7.41 14.04
CA HIS A 82 9.45 8.38 13.10
C HIS A 82 9.69 7.72 11.74
N CYS A 83 9.30 8.41 10.67
CA CYS A 83 9.40 7.90 9.30
C CYS A 83 8.66 6.55 9.10
N ASP A 84 7.40 6.48 9.55
CA ASP A 84 6.54 5.32 9.43
C ASP A 84 6.03 5.18 7.98
N SER A 85 6.61 4.25 7.21
CA SER A 85 6.19 3.97 5.83
C SER A 85 4.75 3.45 5.72
N GLN A 86 4.11 3.09 6.84
CA GLN A 86 2.75 2.58 6.86
C GLN A 86 1.69 3.65 7.10
N VAL A 87 2.09 4.90 7.32
CA VAL A 87 1.15 5.98 7.66
C VAL A 87 0.31 6.39 6.45
N VAL A 88 -1.00 6.53 6.70
CA VAL A 88 -1.99 7.03 5.74
C VAL A 88 -2.58 8.32 6.28
N GLY A 89 -2.43 9.39 5.50
CA GLY A 89 -2.98 10.72 5.72
C GLY A 89 -3.99 11.11 4.66
N ASP A 90 -4.56 12.32 4.79
CA ASP A 90 -5.58 12.89 3.92
C ASP A 90 -6.73 11.96 3.53
N ASN A 91 -7.78 11.87 4.34
CA ASN A 91 -8.92 10.98 4.04
C ASN A 91 -10.10 11.71 3.40
N PHE A 92 -9.86 12.83 2.70
CA PHE A 92 -10.92 13.62 2.08
C PHE A 92 -10.93 13.48 0.54
N PRO A 93 -12.12 13.44 -0.09
CA PRO A 93 -12.21 13.41 -1.55
C PRO A 93 -11.67 14.69 -2.19
N ILE A 94 -10.99 14.55 -3.34
CA ILE A 94 -10.76 15.65 -4.28
C ILE A 94 -11.62 15.38 -5.51
N ASN A 95 -12.45 16.35 -5.89
CA ASN A 95 -13.37 16.25 -7.03
C ASN A 95 -14.25 14.98 -6.99
N GLY A 96 -14.70 14.58 -5.79
CA GLY A 96 -15.53 13.40 -5.57
C GLY A 96 -14.78 12.06 -5.52
N VAL A 97 -13.46 12.06 -5.71
CA VAL A 97 -12.63 10.84 -5.63
C VAL A 97 -11.86 10.82 -4.32
N LEU A 98 -12.08 9.78 -3.51
CA LEU A 98 -11.26 9.54 -2.32
C LEU A 98 -9.82 9.27 -2.78
N ALA A 99 -8.91 10.15 -2.40
CA ALA A 99 -7.50 10.01 -2.75
C ALA A 99 -6.66 10.31 -1.51
N VAL A 100 -6.25 9.22 -0.86
CA VAL A 100 -5.43 9.23 0.35
C VAL A 100 -3.97 9.52 0.04
N SER A 101 -3.27 10.06 1.03
CA SER A 101 -1.82 10.27 1.03
C SER A 101 -1.15 9.12 1.79
N CYS A 102 -0.15 8.47 1.20
CA CYS A 102 0.42 7.24 1.77
C CYS A 102 1.95 7.26 1.83
N GLY A 103 2.48 6.60 2.86
CA GLY A 103 3.90 6.30 3.01
C GLY A 103 4.79 7.48 3.38
N LEU A 104 6.08 7.32 3.12
CA LEU A 104 7.16 8.18 3.61
C LEU A 104 7.02 9.65 3.20
N PHE A 105 6.65 9.90 1.94
CA PHE A 105 6.48 11.25 1.39
C PHE A 105 5.00 11.66 1.26
N GLN A 106 4.08 10.95 1.93
CA GLN A 106 2.65 11.22 1.90
C GLN A 106 2.13 11.47 0.48
N VAL A 107 2.45 10.56 -0.44
CA VAL A 107 2.08 10.68 -1.85
C VAL A 107 0.58 10.46 -2.01
N ARG A 108 -0.11 11.48 -2.55
CA ARG A 108 -1.56 11.40 -2.81
C ARG A 108 -1.88 10.51 -4.02
N THR A 109 -2.83 9.60 -3.84
CA THR A 109 -3.32 8.62 -4.84
C THR A 109 -4.25 9.22 -5.92
N VAL A 110 -4.01 10.47 -6.32
CA VAL A 110 -4.87 11.22 -7.27
C VAL A 110 -4.69 10.84 -8.74
N ALA A 111 -3.68 10.04 -9.07
CA ALA A 111 -3.39 9.64 -10.44
C ALA A 111 -2.87 8.20 -10.48
N GLU A 112 -3.32 7.42 -11.46
CA GLU A 112 -3.01 6.00 -11.58
C GLU A 112 -1.51 5.71 -11.60
N TRP A 113 -0.72 6.58 -12.26
CA TRP A 113 0.73 6.40 -12.36
C TRP A 113 1.47 6.51 -11.02
N ARG A 114 0.83 7.08 -9.98
CA ARG A 114 1.40 7.15 -8.62
C ARG A 114 1.25 5.82 -7.86
N GLY A 115 0.49 4.88 -8.40
CA GLY A 115 0.21 3.59 -7.76
C GLY A 115 -0.87 3.67 -6.67
N THR A 116 -1.17 2.50 -6.10
CA THR A 116 -2.12 2.35 -5.00
C THR A 116 -1.47 2.72 -3.66
N CYS A 117 -2.30 2.95 -2.64
CA CYS A 117 -1.78 3.21 -1.29
C CYS A 117 -0.91 2.07 -0.76
N ASP A 118 -1.24 0.81 -1.07
CA ASP A 118 -0.45 -0.34 -0.61
C ASP A 118 0.91 -0.42 -1.29
N GLN A 119 1.00 -0.04 -2.57
CA GLN A 119 2.30 0.11 -3.24
C GLN A 119 3.09 1.27 -2.63
N LEU A 120 2.44 2.38 -2.31
CA LEU A 120 3.07 3.54 -1.69
C LEU A 120 3.52 3.31 -0.24
N LYS A 121 3.14 2.20 0.40
CA LYS A 121 3.69 1.80 1.70
C LYS A 121 5.05 1.09 1.58
N ASP A 122 5.43 0.66 0.37
CA ASP A 122 6.79 0.21 0.08
C ASP A 122 7.71 1.44 0.03
N PRO A 123 8.78 1.50 0.84
CA PRO A 123 9.69 2.64 0.86
C PRO A 123 10.31 2.97 -0.51
N GLU A 124 10.77 1.98 -1.27
CA GLU A 124 11.47 2.22 -2.54
C GLU A 124 10.51 2.82 -3.56
N PHE A 125 9.35 2.20 -3.73
CA PHE A 125 8.31 2.71 -4.61
C PHE A 125 7.83 4.11 -4.20
N ASN A 126 7.65 4.36 -2.91
CA ASN A 126 7.24 5.69 -2.42
C ASN A 126 8.26 6.78 -2.77
N VAL A 127 9.54 6.50 -2.53
CA VAL A 127 10.63 7.45 -2.81
C VAL A 127 10.78 7.70 -4.31
N ASP A 128 10.67 6.66 -5.15
CA ASP A 128 10.72 6.80 -6.61
C ASP A 128 9.57 7.68 -7.14
N ILE A 129 8.34 7.47 -6.66
CA ILE A 129 7.19 8.28 -7.05
C ILE A 129 7.34 9.73 -6.52
N ALA A 130 7.83 9.90 -5.29
CA ALA A 130 8.12 11.22 -4.73
C ALA A 130 9.15 11.98 -5.58
N TYR A 131 10.22 11.32 -6.01
CA TYR A 131 11.21 11.93 -6.88
C TYR A 131 10.62 12.35 -8.23
N ARG A 132 9.75 11.51 -8.83
CA ARG A 132 9.05 11.87 -10.06
C ARG A 132 8.13 13.09 -9.88
N ILE A 133 7.48 13.23 -8.73
CA ILE A 133 6.69 14.43 -8.38
C ILE A 133 7.61 15.65 -8.25
N TYR A 134 8.72 15.50 -7.54
CA TYR A 134 9.72 16.56 -7.38
C TYR A 134 10.23 17.07 -8.73
N GLN A 135 10.51 16.19 -9.70
CA GLN A 135 10.96 16.62 -11.02
C GLN A 135 9.92 17.49 -11.77
N GLY A 136 8.62 17.32 -11.49
CA GLY A 136 7.56 18.12 -12.11
C GLY A 136 7.16 19.37 -11.34
N GLN A 137 7.23 19.35 -10.01
CA GLN A 137 6.64 20.38 -9.13
C GLN A 137 7.67 21.06 -8.22
N GLY A 138 8.89 20.54 -8.16
CA GLY A 138 9.89 20.92 -7.17
C GLY A 138 9.42 20.68 -5.74
N MET A 139 9.96 21.45 -4.81
CA MET A 139 9.64 21.34 -3.38
C MET A 139 8.22 21.80 -3.03
N SER A 140 7.53 22.51 -3.93
CA SER A 140 6.18 23.02 -3.68
C SER A 140 5.11 21.92 -3.57
N ALA A 141 5.45 20.68 -3.95
CA ALA A 141 4.57 19.53 -3.85
C ALA A 141 4.24 19.13 -2.40
N TRP A 142 5.08 19.49 -1.41
CA TRP A 142 4.90 19.11 -0.01
C TRP A 142 4.53 20.29 0.85
N SER A 143 3.39 20.16 1.55
CA SER A 143 2.95 21.17 2.52
C SER A 143 3.93 21.29 3.69
N ALA A 144 4.61 20.21 4.09
CA ALA A 144 5.63 20.26 5.12
C ALA A 144 6.81 21.17 4.74
N TYR A 145 7.13 21.27 3.44
CA TYR A 145 8.14 22.21 2.95
C TYR A 145 7.62 23.64 2.92
N THR A 146 6.48 23.87 2.27
CA THR A 146 5.94 25.23 2.03
C THR A 146 5.48 25.94 3.31
N SER A 147 5.03 25.18 4.32
CA SER A 147 4.70 25.71 5.65
C SER A 147 5.92 25.88 6.56
N GLY A 148 7.08 25.32 6.21
CA GLY A 148 8.27 25.29 7.05
C GLY A 148 8.27 24.22 8.14
N ALA A 149 7.26 23.34 8.21
CA ALA A 149 7.20 22.27 9.21
C ALA A 149 8.44 21.35 9.18
N TYR A 150 9.03 21.13 8.00
CA TYR A 150 10.26 20.34 7.84
C TYR A 150 11.46 20.89 8.62
N LEU A 151 11.49 22.20 8.93
CA LEU A 151 12.63 22.85 9.61
C LEU A 151 12.90 22.25 11.00
N LYS A 152 11.87 21.72 11.68
CA LYS A 152 12.03 21.01 12.96
C LYS A 152 12.94 19.77 12.84
N TYR A 153 13.03 19.19 11.65
CA TYR A 153 13.74 17.95 11.37
C TYR A 153 15.00 18.17 10.54
N LEU A 154 15.27 19.42 10.14
CA LEU A 154 16.49 19.77 9.40
C LEU A 154 17.68 19.68 10.36
N ARG A 155 18.67 18.84 10.01
CA ARG A 155 19.87 18.56 10.80
C ARG A 155 21.14 18.85 10.00
#